data_AF-A0A182V3I1-F1
#
_entry.id   AF-A0A182V3I1-F1
#
_cell.length_a   1.000
_cell.length_b   1.000
_cell.length_c   1.000
_cell.angle_alpha   90.00
_cell.angle_beta   90.00
_cell.angle_gamma   90.00
#
_symmetry.space_group_name_H-M   'P 1'
#
loop_
_entity.id
_entity.type
_entity.pdbx_description
1 polymer ?
#
loop_
_entity_poly.entity_id
_entity_poly.type
_entity_poly.pdbx_seq_one_letter_code
_entity_poly.pdbx_strand_id
1 'polypeptide(L)'
;LRAAAVRRVPASSFTSHSLRDRYTMALIIRSIYSGYSYLVDKTDERVVELPLLRSVWTVPLITGAYLYFVLDLGPKLMANRKPFEMRRFLCAYNLAQVAANVWTFAMGVRYLQTYNFSFVCQPLRLDRSDQSMDEMYLAYAYFLLKVLDLADTVFFVLRKKQSHVTFLHVYHHTIMALSASLFLRYLSGGHCFMLGMLNTLVHAVMYFYFFLTIYRPEAVRGASWKRYVTLLQMAQFAYNVVHFFRPIVLGVDCGYPRAVMWFVGMQNIFMLLMFSDFYRRAYLRNPKAAAHAN
;
A
#
# COMPACT_ATOMS: atom_id res chain seq x y z
N LEU A 1 80.71 -33.47 -11.52
CA LEU A 1 80.20 -32.29 -12.27
C LEU A 1 78.70 -32.17 -11.98
N ARG A 2 78.28 -30.96 -11.60
CA ARG A 2 77.05 -30.55 -10.88
C ARG A 2 75.74 -31.27 -11.26
N ALA A 3 75.09 -31.88 -10.27
CA ALA A 3 73.66 -32.21 -10.29
C ALA A 3 72.84 -30.94 -9.99
N ALA A 4 71.98 -30.54 -10.92
CA ALA A 4 71.07 -29.40 -10.74
C ALA A 4 69.86 -29.82 -9.91
N ALA A 5 69.67 -29.14 -8.77
CA ALA A 5 68.51 -29.31 -7.91
C ALA A 5 67.25 -28.73 -8.60
N VAL A 6 66.27 -29.59 -8.88
CA VAL A 6 64.93 -29.17 -9.28
C VAL A 6 64.22 -28.57 -8.06
N ARG A 7 64.14 -27.24 -8.00
CA ARG A 7 63.28 -26.52 -7.05
C ARG A 7 61.82 -26.89 -7.33
N ARG A 8 61.18 -27.66 -6.43
CA ARG A 8 59.72 -27.74 -6.37
C ARG A 8 59.19 -26.37 -5.95
N VAL A 9 58.47 -25.70 -6.83
CA VAL A 9 57.60 -24.57 -6.48
C VAL A 9 56.49 -25.16 -5.59
N PRO A 10 56.19 -24.59 -4.41
CA PRO A 10 55.05 -25.06 -3.63
C PRO A 10 53.79 -24.76 -4.42
N ALA A 11 52.93 -25.76 -4.60
CA ALA A 11 51.57 -25.53 -5.05
C ALA A 11 50.90 -24.61 -4.03
N SER A 12 50.90 -23.31 -4.31
CA SER A 12 50.13 -22.34 -3.56
C SER A 12 48.69 -22.84 -3.57
N SER A 13 48.15 -23.07 -2.39
CA SER A 13 46.74 -23.32 -2.08
C SER A 13 45.87 -22.08 -2.40
N PHE A 14 46.12 -21.46 -3.55
CA PHE A 14 45.34 -20.34 -4.05
C PHE A 14 44.05 -20.87 -4.66
N THR A 15 43.01 -20.84 -3.83
CA THR A 15 41.67 -20.39 -4.25
C THR A 15 40.76 -21.35 -5.03
N SER A 16 40.63 -22.62 -4.63
CA SER A 16 39.42 -23.38 -5.01
C SER A 16 38.16 -22.75 -4.41
N HIS A 17 38.26 -22.23 -3.17
CA HIS A 17 37.20 -21.47 -2.50
C HIS A 17 36.90 -20.15 -3.22
N SER A 18 37.92 -19.32 -3.49
CA SER A 18 37.70 -18.01 -4.14
C SER A 18 37.27 -18.09 -5.61
N LEU A 19 37.57 -19.18 -6.33
CA LEU A 19 37.00 -19.42 -7.66
C LEU A 19 35.51 -19.78 -7.55
N ARG A 20 35.14 -20.72 -6.67
CA ARG A 20 33.73 -21.07 -6.41
C ARG A 20 32.93 -19.84 -5.98
N ASP A 21 33.48 -19.02 -5.07
CA ASP A 21 32.83 -17.79 -4.60
C ASP A 21 32.64 -16.79 -5.75
N ARG A 22 33.61 -16.64 -6.67
CA ARG A 22 33.46 -15.80 -7.86
C ARG A 22 32.38 -16.31 -8.83
N TYR A 23 32.28 -17.62 -9.05
CA TYR A 23 31.21 -18.21 -9.88
C TYR A 23 29.83 -18.08 -9.23
N THR A 24 29.74 -18.28 -7.90
CA THR A 24 28.50 -18.08 -7.14
C THR A 24 28.05 -16.62 -7.17
N MET A 25 28.97 -15.67 -6.98
CA MET A 25 28.65 -14.24 -7.10
C MET A 25 28.21 -13.87 -8.52
N ALA A 26 28.87 -14.38 -9.55
CA ALA A 26 28.47 -14.14 -10.94
C ALA A 26 27.08 -14.71 -11.26
N LEU A 27 26.74 -15.89 -10.74
CA LEU A 27 25.41 -16.49 -10.86
C LEU A 27 24.34 -15.67 -10.15
N ILE A 28 24.63 -15.19 -8.93
CA ILE A 28 23.73 -14.32 -8.17
C ILE A 28 23.49 -13.01 -8.93
N ILE A 29 24.54 -12.36 -9.42
CA ILE A 29 24.43 -11.11 -10.19
C ILE A 29 23.61 -11.35 -11.46
N ARG A 30 23.86 -12.43 -12.19
CA ARG A 30 23.10 -12.78 -13.40
C ARG A 30 21.63 -13.06 -13.09
N SER A 31 21.34 -13.74 -11.99
CA SER A 31 19.97 -14.00 -11.54
C SER A 31 19.24 -12.70 -11.17
N ILE A 32 19.90 -11.82 -10.42
CA ILE A 32 19.36 -10.50 -10.06
C ILE A 32 19.13 -9.66 -11.32
N TYR A 33 20.09 -9.60 -12.24
CA TYR A 33 19.98 -8.85 -13.49
C TYR A 33 18.85 -9.39 -14.38
N SER A 34 18.74 -10.71 -14.50
CA SER A 34 17.66 -11.35 -15.26
C SER A 34 16.29 -11.08 -14.65
N GLY A 35 16.17 -11.14 -13.32
CA GLY A 35 14.93 -10.81 -12.62
C GLY A 35 14.56 -9.34 -12.76
N TYR A 36 15.55 -8.44 -12.63
CA TYR A 36 15.36 -7.01 -12.84
C TYR A 36 14.89 -6.69 -14.27
N SER A 37 15.58 -7.23 -15.28
CA SER A 37 15.23 -7.03 -16.68
C SER A 37 13.81 -7.51 -16.96
N TYR A 38 13.42 -8.67 -16.44
CA TYR A 38 12.06 -9.19 -16.56
C TYR A 38 10.99 -8.25 -15.95
N LEU A 39 11.26 -7.68 -14.77
CA LEU A 39 10.34 -6.73 -14.12
C LEU A 39 10.23 -5.42 -14.90
N VAL A 40 11.33 -4.93 -15.47
CA VAL A 40 11.34 -3.73 -16.30
C VAL A 40 10.57 -3.98 -17.60
N ASP A 41 10.86 -5.08 -18.31
CA ASP A 41 10.23 -5.43 -19.58
C ASP A 41 8.71 -5.64 -19.49
N LYS A 42 8.21 -6.03 -18.31
CA LYS A 42 6.77 -6.21 -18.07
C LYS A 42 6.06 -4.95 -17.59
N THR A 43 6.79 -3.86 -17.33
CA THR A 43 6.18 -2.60 -16.89
C THR A 43 5.30 -2.01 -18.00
N ASP A 44 4.12 -1.52 -17.63
CA ASP A 44 3.27 -0.75 -18.52
C ASP A 44 3.98 0.55 -18.94
N GLU A 45 4.22 0.70 -20.24
CA GLU A 45 4.91 1.85 -20.84
C GLU A 45 4.28 3.19 -20.46
N ARG A 46 2.96 3.21 -20.20
CA ARG A 46 2.21 4.44 -19.87
C ARG A 46 2.60 5.03 -18.53
N VAL A 47 3.14 4.21 -17.62
CA VAL A 47 3.48 4.65 -16.25
C VAL A 47 4.97 4.91 -16.03
N VAL A 48 5.82 4.61 -17.02
CA VAL A 48 7.30 4.64 -16.87
C VAL A 48 7.81 6.04 -16.52
N GLU A 49 7.22 7.07 -17.12
CA GLU A 49 7.64 8.47 -16.91
C GLU A 49 7.01 9.12 -15.67
N LEU A 50 6.01 8.47 -15.06
CA LEU A 50 5.32 9.01 -13.91
C LEU A 50 6.26 9.09 -12.69
N PRO A 51 6.19 10.19 -11.91
CA PRO A 51 6.92 10.31 -10.66
C PRO A 51 6.73 9.10 -9.74
N LEU A 52 7.80 8.71 -9.04
CA LEU A 52 7.88 7.54 -8.15
C LEU A 52 7.80 6.17 -8.84
N LEU A 53 7.52 6.11 -10.16
CA LEU A 53 7.42 4.86 -10.93
C LEU A 53 8.56 4.67 -11.94
N ARG A 54 9.49 5.63 -12.05
CA ARG A 54 10.68 5.51 -12.91
C ARG A 54 11.55 4.30 -12.57
N SER A 55 11.63 3.92 -11.30
CA SER A 55 12.38 2.75 -10.85
C SER A 55 11.49 1.79 -10.06
N VAL A 56 11.65 0.49 -10.32
CA VAL A 56 10.98 -0.58 -9.56
C VAL A 56 11.35 -0.56 -8.07
N TRP A 57 12.49 0.06 -7.72
CA TRP A 57 13.00 0.12 -6.35
C TRP A 57 12.52 1.32 -5.55
N THR A 58 11.99 2.37 -6.19
CA THR A 58 11.63 3.61 -5.50
C THR A 58 10.63 3.37 -4.38
N VAL A 59 9.51 2.69 -4.66
CA VAL A 59 8.47 2.43 -3.65
C VAL A 59 8.94 1.44 -2.57
N PRO A 60 9.59 0.31 -2.89
CA PRO A 60 10.20 -0.56 -1.89
C PRO A 60 11.15 0.19 -0.95
N LEU A 61 12.01 1.07 -1.47
CA LEU A 61 12.93 1.87 -0.64
C LEU A 61 12.20 2.87 0.25
N ILE A 62 11.17 3.56 -0.28
CA ILE A 62 10.32 4.46 0.52
C ILE A 62 9.64 3.69 1.66
N THR A 63 9.04 2.54 1.36
CA THR A 63 8.36 1.72 2.38
C THR A 63 9.33 1.12 3.40
N GLY A 64 10.53 0.72 2.98
CA GLY A 64 11.59 0.26 3.88
C GLY A 64 12.08 1.36 4.82
N ALA A 65 12.33 2.57 4.29
CA ALA A 65 12.69 3.74 5.09
C ALA A 65 11.57 4.12 6.06
N TYR A 66 10.32 4.08 5.60
CA TYR A 66 9.13 4.28 6.42
C TYR A 66 9.07 3.28 7.59
N LEU A 67 9.21 1.97 7.31
CA LEU A 67 9.18 0.93 8.35
C LEU A 67 10.30 1.11 9.37
N TYR A 68 11.52 1.36 8.89
CA TYR A 68 12.67 1.64 9.75
C TYR A 68 12.41 2.86 10.66
N PHE A 69 11.84 3.92 10.10
CA PHE A 69 11.49 5.10 10.86
C PHE A 69 10.40 4.83 11.90
N VAL A 70 9.28 4.21 11.51
CA VAL A 70 8.12 4.08 12.40
C VAL A 70 8.29 3.04 13.49
N LEU A 71 9.06 1.98 13.23
CA LEU A 71 9.25 0.87 14.16
C LEU A 71 10.49 1.04 15.05
N ASP A 72 11.54 1.72 14.58
CA ASP A 72 12.81 1.79 15.31
C ASP A 72 13.32 3.21 15.54
N LEU A 73 13.72 3.91 14.47
CA LEU A 73 14.44 5.18 14.58
C LEU A 73 13.57 6.28 15.22
N GLY A 74 12.34 6.47 14.74
CA GLY A 74 11.42 7.50 15.22
C GLY A 74 11.09 7.37 16.72
N PRO A 75 10.66 6.19 17.21
CA PRO A 75 10.47 5.96 18.64
C PRO A 75 11.71 6.27 19.48
N LYS A 76 12.92 5.86 19.04
CA LYS A 76 14.19 6.15 19.72
C LYS A 76 14.49 7.65 19.77
N LEU A 77 14.33 8.36 18.65
CA LEU A 77 14.53 9.81 18.58
C LEU A 77 13.54 10.59 19.47
N MET A 78 12.31 10.08 19.61
CA MET A 78 11.25 10.71 20.39
C MET A 78 11.26 10.32 21.87
N ALA A 79 12.07 9.35 22.31
CA ALA A 79 12.11 8.86 23.68
C ALA A 79 12.31 10.02 24.68
N ASN A 80 13.33 10.83 24.46
CA ASN A 80 13.72 11.96 25.32
C ASN A 80 13.20 13.32 24.84
N ARG A 81 12.27 13.34 23.88
CA ARG A 81 11.66 14.58 23.35
C ARG A 81 10.21 14.71 23.78
N LYS A 82 9.75 15.96 23.88
CA LYS A 82 8.32 16.27 24.04
C LYS A 82 7.56 15.97 22.74
N PRO A 83 6.28 15.57 22.79
CA PRO A 83 5.45 15.43 21.59
C PRO A 83 5.44 16.73 20.78
N PHE A 84 5.51 16.61 19.46
CA PHE A 84 5.41 17.77 18.59
C PHE A 84 3.96 18.31 18.52
N GLU A 85 3.80 19.61 18.79
CA GLU A 85 2.52 20.31 18.65
C GLU A 85 2.29 20.72 17.18
N MET A 86 1.64 19.84 16.42
CA MET A 86 1.42 20.02 14.97
C MET A 86 -0.07 20.15 14.62
N ARG A 87 -0.88 20.68 15.54
CA ARG A 87 -2.36 20.70 15.40
C ARG A 87 -2.83 21.33 14.09
N ARG A 88 -2.34 22.54 13.76
CA ARG A 88 -2.71 23.27 12.53
C ARG A 88 -2.28 22.52 11.28
N PHE A 89 -1.07 21.98 11.29
CA PHE A 89 -0.53 21.19 10.19
C PHE A 89 -1.36 19.93 9.94
N LEU A 90 -1.74 19.21 11.01
CA LEU A 90 -2.61 18.03 10.89
C LEU A 90 -4.01 18.37 10.38
N CYS A 91 -4.58 19.52 10.79
CA CYS A 91 -5.84 19.97 10.21
C CYS A 91 -5.71 20.20 8.70
N ALA A 92 -4.66 20.91 8.26
CA ALA A 92 -4.41 21.16 6.84
C ALA A 92 -4.17 19.86 6.06
N TYR A 93 -3.36 18.95 6.61
CA TYR A 93 -3.09 17.64 6.01
C TYR A 93 -4.37 16.80 5.86
N ASN A 94 -5.18 16.69 6.92
CA ASN A 94 -6.43 15.93 6.84
C ASN A 94 -7.41 16.56 5.84
N LEU A 95 -7.52 17.89 5.77
CA LEU A 95 -8.36 18.55 4.76
C LEU A 95 -7.85 18.33 3.34
N ALA A 96 -6.53 18.37 3.12
CA ALA A 96 -5.92 18.07 1.84
C ALA A 96 -6.20 16.62 1.42
N GLN A 97 -6.08 15.67 2.37
CA GLN A 97 -6.46 14.27 2.17
C GLN A 97 -7.95 14.13 1.82
N VAL A 98 -8.86 14.82 2.52
CA VAL A 98 -10.30 14.83 2.17
C VAL A 98 -10.51 15.34 0.75
N ALA A 99 -9.93 16.49 0.40
CA ALA A 99 -10.08 17.07 -0.93
C ALA A 99 -9.54 16.15 -2.03
N ALA A 100 -8.36 15.55 -1.83
CA ALA A 100 -7.75 14.65 -2.80
C ALA A 100 -8.55 13.34 -2.97
N ASN A 101 -9.06 12.77 -1.89
CA ASN A 101 -9.91 11.58 -1.94
C ASN A 101 -11.27 11.87 -2.60
N VAL A 102 -11.92 13.00 -2.26
CA VAL A 102 -13.18 13.42 -2.90
C VAL A 102 -12.99 13.68 -4.38
N TRP A 103 -11.91 14.37 -4.76
CA TRP A 103 -11.58 14.61 -6.16
C TRP A 103 -11.39 13.30 -6.93
N THR A 104 -10.59 12.37 -6.39
CA THR A 104 -10.32 11.07 -7.02
C THR A 104 -11.61 10.26 -7.15
N PHE A 105 -12.45 10.25 -6.12
CA PHE A 105 -13.75 9.58 -6.16
C PHE A 105 -14.68 10.21 -7.20
N ALA A 106 -14.78 11.54 -7.24
CA ALA A 106 -15.63 12.24 -8.20
C ALA A 106 -15.18 11.99 -9.65
N MET A 107 -13.87 11.97 -9.90
CA MET A 107 -13.33 11.59 -11.21
C MET A 107 -13.59 10.12 -11.54
N GLY A 108 -13.56 9.22 -10.54
CA GLY A 108 -13.98 7.83 -10.69
C GLY A 108 -15.47 7.68 -11.05
N VAL A 109 -16.35 8.47 -10.44
CA VAL A 109 -17.78 8.51 -10.80
C VAL A 109 -17.97 9.01 -12.24
N ARG A 110 -17.25 10.09 -12.63
CA ARG A 110 -17.28 10.59 -14.00
C ARG A 110 -16.82 9.54 -15.01
N TYR A 111 -15.79 8.76 -14.68
CA TYR A 111 -15.33 7.63 -15.50
C TYR A 111 -16.45 6.61 -15.72
N LEU A 112 -17.15 6.20 -14.65
CA LEU A 112 -18.28 5.26 -14.75
C LEU A 112 -19.49 5.80 -15.52
N GLN A 113 -19.68 7.12 -15.56
CA GLN A 113 -20.74 7.76 -16.35
C GLN A 113 -20.36 7.88 -17.82
N THR A 114 -19.07 8.01 -18.11
CA THR A 114 -18.55 8.25 -19.47
C THR A 114 -18.33 6.94 -20.22
N TYR A 115 -17.87 5.90 -19.52
CA TYR A 115 -17.45 4.65 -20.12
C TYR A 115 -18.25 3.45 -19.60
N ASN A 116 -18.45 2.46 -20.46
CA ASN A 116 -19.07 1.19 -20.07
C ASN A 116 -18.14 0.40 -19.15
N PHE A 117 -18.57 0.20 -17.90
CA PHE A 117 -17.86 -0.58 -16.90
C PHE A 117 -18.66 -1.83 -16.50
N SER A 118 -18.00 -2.98 -16.55
CA SER A 118 -18.57 -4.25 -16.10
C SER A 118 -18.33 -4.45 -14.61
N PHE A 119 -19.40 -4.34 -13.82
CA PHE A 119 -19.39 -4.65 -12.38
C PHE A 119 -19.28 -6.15 -12.07
N VAL A 120 -19.33 -7.01 -13.09
CA VAL A 120 -19.19 -8.46 -12.92
C VAL A 120 -17.73 -8.86 -13.08
N CYS A 121 -17.14 -8.48 -14.20
CA CYS A 121 -15.75 -8.77 -14.54
C CYS A 121 -15.29 -7.69 -15.53
N GLN A 122 -14.47 -6.75 -15.07
CA GLN A 122 -13.92 -5.70 -15.92
C GLN A 122 -12.59 -6.17 -16.54
N PRO A 123 -12.48 -6.21 -17.88
CA PRO A 123 -11.24 -6.60 -18.54
C PRO A 123 -10.13 -5.57 -18.29
N LEU A 124 -8.89 -6.05 -18.25
CA LEU A 124 -7.72 -5.18 -18.26
C LEU A 124 -7.47 -4.68 -19.69
N ARG A 125 -7.38 -3.36 -19.86
CA ARG A 125 -6.97 -2.73 -21.12
C ARG A 125 -5.69 -1.95 -20.87
N LEU A 126 -4.65 -2.25 -21.66
CA LEU A 126 -3.34 -1.59 -21.60
C LEU A 126 -3.04 -0.88 -22.92
N ASP A 127 -4.03 -0.16 -23.45
CA ASP A 127 -3.93 0.61 -24.67
C ASP A 127 -3.86 2.12 -24.36
N ARG A 128 -3.68 2.93 -25.41
CA ARG A 128 -3.63 4.40 -25.31
C ARG A 128 -4.97 5.08 -25.63
N SER A 129 -6.08 4.35 -25.56
CA SER A 129 -7.42 4.96 -25.67
C SER A 129 -7.69 5.87 -24.47
N ASP A 130 -8.57 6.86 -24.67
CA ASP A 130 -8.95 7.82 -23.62
C ASP A 130 -9.45 7.12 -22.36
N GLN A 131 -10.29 6.06 -22.51
CA GLN A 131 -10.76 5.26 -21.39
C GLN A 131 -9.62 4.66 -20.57
N SER A 132 -8.65 4.04 -21.24
CA SER A 132 -7.56 3.33 -20.57
C SER A 132 -6.56 4.30 -19.94
N MET A 133 -6.34 5.46 -20.56
CA MET A 133 -5.51 6.53 -19.99
C MET A 133 -6.18 7.17 -18.76
N ASP A 134 -7.49 7.45 -18.83
CA ASP A 134 -8.26 7.98 -17.69
C ASP A 134 -8.22 7.02 -16.50
N GLU A 135 -8.39 5.72 -16.75
CA GLU A 135 -8.30 4.68 -15.73
C GLU A 135 -6.89 4.62 -15.11
N MET A 136 -5.85 4.70 -15.94
CA MET A 136 -4.46 4.74 -15.49
C MET A 136 -4.18 5.98 -14.61
N TYR A 137 -4.67 7.17 -14.99
CA TYR A 137 -4.46 8.39 -14.20
C TYR A 137 -5.20 8.34 -12.87
N LEU A 138 -6.40 7.76 -12.84
CA LEU A 138 -7.14 7.50 -11.60
C LEU A 138 -6.40 6.51 -10.69
N ALA A 139 -5.86 5.44 -11.24
CA ALA A 139 -5.03 4.49 -10.51
C ALA A 139 -3.74 5.14 -9.99
N TYR A 140 -3.15 6.07 -10.76
CA TYR A 140 -2.00 6.86 -10.31
C TYR A 140 -2.34 7.82 -9.18
N ALA A 141 -3.45 8.55 -9.26
CA ALA A 141 -3.93 9.40 -8.18
C ALA A 141 -4.18 8.59 -6.90
N TYR A 142 -4.77 7.40 -7.04
CA TYR A 142 -4.95 6.46 -5.94
C TYR A 142 -3.63 6.00 -5.31
N PHE A 143 -2.64 5.64 -6.13
CA PHE A 143 -1.32 5.27 -5.66
C PHE A 143 -0.65 6.41 -4.88
N LEU A 144 -0.71 7.65 -5.37
CA LEU A 144 -0.16 8.81 -4.66
C LEU A 144 -0.83 9.02 -3.30
N LEU A 145 -2.15 8.82 -3.21
CA LEU A 145 -2.86 8.83 -1.94
C LEU A 145 -2.31 7.77 -0.98
N LYS A 146 -2.05 6.54 -1.44
CA LYS A 146 -1.49 5.49 -0.56
C LYS A 146 -0.07 5.80 -0.08
N VAL A 147 0.74 6.48 -0.90
CA VAL A 147 2.06 6.99 -0.47
C VAL A 147 1.90 8.10 0.57
N LEU A 148 0.95 9.03 0.38
CA LEU A 148 0.64 10.08 1.35
C LEU A 148 0.15 9.49 2.68
N ASP A 149 -0.68 8.45 2.64
CA ASP A 149 -1.21 7.77 3.83
C ASP A 149 -0.07 7.24 4.75
N LEU A 150 1.15 7.00 4.25
CA LEU A 150 2.30 6.62 5.08
C LEU A 150 2.69 7.72 6.08
N ALA A 151 2.36 8.98 5.81
CA ALA A 151 2.66 10.09 6.69
C ALA A 151 1.84 10.03 8.00
N ASP A 152 0.66 9.39 8.01
CA ASP A 152 -0.20 9.26 9.19
C ASP A 152 0.56 8.65 10.37
N THR A 153 1.26 7.56 10.10
CA THR A 153 2.05 6.81 11.08
C THR A 153 3.25 7.60 11.55
N VAL A 154 3.89 8.35 10.65
CA VAL A 154 4.97 9.28 11.00
C VAL A 154 4.45 10.31 12.00
N PHE A 155 3.27 10.88 11.77
CA PHE A 155 2.65 11.83 12.70
C PHE A 155 2.30 11.20 14.05
N PHE A 156 1.86 9.93 14.09
CA PHE A 156 1.63 9.23 15.35
C PHE A 156 2.91 9.09 16.18
N VAL A 157 4.03 8.72 15.53
CA VAL A 157 5.33 8.59 16.18
C VAL A 157 5.81 9.94 16.71
N LEU A 158 5.76 11.00 15.90
CA LEU A 158 6.19 12.36 16.29
C LEU A 158 5.31 12.96 17.41
N ARG A 159 4.06 12.51 17.56
CA ARG A 159 3.16 12.92 18.65
C ARG A 159 3.19 11.99 19.85
N LYS A 160 4.08 10.99 19.88
CA LYS A 160 4.18 9.94 20.91
C LYS A 160 2.83 9.22 21.13
N LYS A 161 2.07 8.99 20.06
CA LYS A 161 0.79 8.29 20.06
C LYS A 161 0.96 6.82 19.68
N GLN A 162 1.83 6.09 20.38
CA GLN A 162 2.18 4.72 20.00
C GLN A 162 1.04 3.70 20.14
N SER A 163 0.01 4.00 20.93
CA SER A 163 -1.22 3.20 20.93
C SER A 163 -1.93 3.17 19.57
N HIS A 164 -1.66 4.13 18.68
CA HIS A 164 -2.22 4.18 17.33
C HIS A 164 -1.36 3.45 16.29
N VAL A 165 -0.06 3.24 16.57
CA VAL A 165 0.87 2.48 15.71
C VAL A 165 0.67 0.99 15.97
N THR A 166 -0.49 0.49 15.55
CA THR A 166 -0.86 -0.92 15.70
C THR A 166 -0.34 -1.76 14.53
N PHE A 167 -0.22 -3.07 14.74
CA PHE A 167 0.09 -4.02 13.66
C PHE A 167 -0.85 -3.84 12.47
N LEU A 168 -2.16 -3.74 12.71
CA LEU A 168 -3.17 -3.49 11.68
C LEU A 168 -2.83 -2.28 10.81
N HIS A 169 -2.53 -1.16 11.45
CA HIS A 169 -2.28 0.09 10.75
C HIS A 169 -0.97 0.03 9.95
N VAL A 170 0.15 -0.39 10.57
CA VAL A 170 1.44 -0.47 9.87
C VAL A 170 1.39 -1.48 8.72
N TYR A 171 0.81 -2.66 8.96
CA TYR A 171 0.65 -3.69 7.94
C TYR A 171 -0.18 -3.18 6.75
N HIS A 172 -1.35 -2.60 7.01
CA HIS A 172 -2.24 -2.07 5.98
C HIS A 172 -1.55 -0.98 5.15
N HIS A 173 -0.98 0.04 5.79
CA HIS A 173 -0.32 1.14 5.06
C HIS A 173 0.86 0.66 4.21
N THR A 174 1.63 -0.32 4.71
CA THR A 174 2.75 -0.91 3.97
C THR A 174 2.27 -1.70 2.76
N ILE A 175 1.34 -2.65 2.96
CA ILE A 175 0.89 -3.53 1.87
C ILE A 175 0.12 -2.75 0.82
N MET A 176 -0.67 -1.74 1.20
CA MET A 176 -1.40 -0.90 0.25
C MET A 176 -0.45 -0.06 -0.61
N ALA A 177 0.59 0.54 -0.03
CA ALA A 177 1.58 1.30 -0.82
C ALA A 177 2.35 0.40 -1.80
N LEU A 178 2.81 -0.77 -1.34
CA LEU A 178 3.51 -1.73 -2.18
C LEU A 178 2.62 -2.30 -3.28
N SER A 179 1.45 -2.85 -2.93
CA SER A 179 0.53 -3.45 -3.89
C SER A 179 -0.02 -2.42 -4.88
N ALA A 180 -0.36 -1.20 -4.46
CA ALA A 180 -0.81 -0.15 -5.38
C ALA A 180 0.28 0.21 -6.40
N SER A 181 1.55 0.26 -5.99
CA SER A 181 2.65 0.51 -6.93
C SER A 181 2.85 -0.64 -7.93
N LEU A 182 2.73 -1.90 -7.47
CA LEU A 182 2.86 -3.07 -8.33
C LEU A 182 1.69 -3.18 -9.30
N PHE A 183 0.46 -2.98 -8.82
CA PHE A 183 -0.72 -2.99 -9.67
C PHE A 183 -0.69 -1.86 -10.67
N LEU A 184 -0.32 -0.65 -10.28
CA LEU A 184 -0.18 0.43 -11.25
C LEU A 184 0.93 0.14 -12.28
N ARG A 185 2.02 -0.52 -11.88
CA ARG A 185 3.12 -0.87 -12.79
C ARG A 185 2.75 -1.91 -13.84
N TYR A 186 1.88 -2.87 -13.51
CA TYR A 186 1.64 -4.05 -14.34
C TYR A 186 0.18 -4.23 -14.78
N LEU A 187 -0.77 -3.63 -14.07
CA LEU A 187 -2.21 -3.88 -14.09
C LEU A 187 -2.98 -2.57 -13.82
N SER A 188 -2.60 -1.51 -14.51
CA SER A 188 -3.11 -0.14 -14.39
C SER A 188 -4.57 0.00 -14.87
N GLY A 189 -5.48 -0.67 -14.18
CA GLY A 189 -6.91 -0.62 -14.46
C GLY A 189 -7.63 -1.96 -14.29
N GLY A 190 -8.79 -2.08 -14.93
CA GLY A 190 -9.60 -3.29 -14.95
C GLY A 190 -10.37 -3.51 -13.65
N HIS A 191 -10.49 -4.78 -13.25
CA HIS A 191 -11.34 -5.19 -12.12
C HIS A 191 -10.99 -4.53 -10.78
N CYS A 192 -9.72 -4.13 -10.60
CA CYS A 192 -9.23 -3.43 -9.41
C CYS A 192 -9.72 -1.97 -9.28
N PHE A 193 -10.24 -1.37 -10.34
CA PHE A 193 -10.76 0.01 -10.33
C PHE A 193 -11.76 0.25 -9.19
N MET A 194 -12.69 -0.70 -9.00
CA MET A 194 -13.75 -0.62 -7.99
C MET A 194 -13.19 -0.51 -6.57
N LEU A 195 -12.10 -1.22 -6.28
CA LEU A 195 -11.43 -1.15 -4.98
C LEU A 195 -10.91 0.26 -4.71
N GLY A 196 -10.21 0.85 -5.67
CA GLY A 196 -9.65 2.19 -5.55
C GLY A 196 -10.75 3.23 -5.34
N MET A 197 -11.81 3.18 -6.15
CA MET A 197 -12.94 4.08 -6.07
C MET A 197 -13.63 4.01 -4.69
N LEU A 198 -14.02 2.82 -4.23
CA LEU A 198 -14.68 2.69 -2.93
C LEU A 198 -13.75 3.07 -1.77
N ASN A 199 -12.46 2.76 -1.87
CA ASN A 199 -11.49 3.14 -0.85
C ASN A 199 -11.35 4.66 -0.74
N THR A 200 -11.32 5.40 -1.86
CA THR A 200 -11.25 6.87 -1.82
C THR A 200 -12.49 7.50 -1.18
N LEU A 201 -13.69 6.95 -1.43
CA LEU A 201 -14.91 7.40 -0.74
C LEU A 201 -14.80 7.22 0.78
N VAL A 202 -14.41 6.02 1.22
CA VAL A 202 -14.28 5.72 2.65
C VAL A 202 -13.15 6.52 3.30
N HIS A 203 -12.04 6.72 2.60
CA HIS A 203 -10.93 7.56 3.09
C HIS A 203 -11.33 9.04 3.17
N ALA A 204 -12.14 9.56 2.25
CA ALA A 204 -12.69 10.91 2.39
C ALA A 204 -13.49 11.07 3.69
N VAL A 205 -14.37 10.11 4.01
CA VAL A 205 -15.14 10.13 5.26
C VAL A 205 -14.24 9.98 6.50
N MET A 206 -13.27 9.07 6.45
CA MET A 206 -12.33 8.81 7.55
C MET A 206 -11.44 10.03 7.84
N TYR A 207 -10.83 10.64 6.82
CA TYR A 207 -9.99 11.83 7.02
C TYR A 207 -10.80 13.05 7.46
N PHE A 208 -12.06 13.16 7.02
CA PHE A 208 -12.96 14.18 7.52
C PHE A 208 -13.27 14.00 9.01
N TYR A 209 -13.48 12.75 9.44
CA TYR A 209 -13.58 12.40 10.85
C TYR A 209 -12.30 12.78 11.62
N PHE A 210 -11.11 12.45 11.11
CA PHE A 210 -9.84 12.84 11.74
C PHE A 210 -9.65 14.35 11.82
N PHE A 211 -10.00 15.10 10.77
CA PHE A 211 -10.02 16.57 10.81
C PHE A 211 -10.92 17.09 11.94
N LEU A 212 -12.15 16.56 12.05
CA LEU A 212 -13.10 17.02 13.06
C LEU A 212 -12.66 16.70 14.49
N THR A 213 -12.00 15.55 14.72
CA THR A 213 -11.44 15.22 16.04
C THR A 213 -10.39 16.24 16.52
N ILE A 214 -9.74 16.95 15.59
CA ILE A 214 -8.72 17.95 15.89
C ILE A 214 -9.31 19.36 15.93
N TYR A 215 -10.18 19.71 14.98
CA TYR A 215 -10.75 21.05 14.85
C TYR A 215 -11.87 21.31 15.86
N ARG A 216 -12.83 20.39 15.96
CA ARG A 216 -14.04 20.48 16.80
C ARG A 216 -14.19 19.19 17.62
N PRO A 217 -13.31 18.95 18.61
CA PRO A 217 -13.36 17.73 19.42
C PRO A 217 -14.71 17.55 20.12
N GLU A 218 -15.37 18.63 20.54
CA GLU A 218 -16.70 18.60 21.18
C GLU A 218 -17.81 18.04 20.28
N ALA A 219 -17.72 18.23 18.95
CA ALA A 219 -18.71 17.70 18.01
C ALA A 219 -18.57 16.18 17.81
N VAL A 220 -17.38 15.64 18.08
CA VAL A 220 -17.06 14.22 17.92
C VAL A 220 -17.09 13.49 19.27
N ARG A 221 -16.83 14.21 20.37
CA ARG A 221 -16.82 13.70 21.73
C ARG A 221 -18.24 13.39 22.18
N GLY A 222 -18.52 12.11 22.45
CA GLY A 222 -19.87 11.62 22.77
C GLY A 222 -20.64 11.01 21.60
N ALA A 223 -20.23 11.25 20.35
CA ALA A 223 -20.97 10.81 19.18
C ALA A 223 -20.53 9.41 18.72
N SER A 224 -21.49 8.54 18.40
CA SER A 224 -21.28 7.20 17.81
C SER A 224 -20.63 7.22 16.42
N TRP A 225 -20.14 8.36 15.94
CA TRP A 225 -19.55 8.55 14.62
C TRP A 225 -18.37 7.63 14.35
N LYS A 226 -17.48 7.45 15.33
CA LYS A 226 -16.34 6.54 15.21
C LYS A 226 -16.77 5.10 14.88
N ARG A 227 -17.88 4.66 15.48
CA ARG A 227 -18.49 3.35 15.23
C ARG A 227 -18.99 3.26 13.79
N TYR A 228 -19.69 4.27 13.29
CA TYR A 228 -20.21 4.29 11.92
C TYR A 228 -19.10 4.36 10.87
N VAL A 229 -18.02 5.11 11.11
CA VAL A 229 -16.84 5.12 10.23
C VAL A 229 -16.24 3.71 10.14
N THR A 230 -16.11 3.02 11.28
CA THR A 230 -15.60 1.64 11.30
C THR A 230 -16.52 0.67 10.56
N LEU A 231 -17.85 0.81 10.73
CA LEU A 231 -18.84 0.01 10.00
C LEU A 231 -18.79 0.25 8.49
N LEU A 232 -18.58 1.50 8.07
CA LEU A 232 -18.43 1.86 6.66
C LEU A 232 -17.18 1.19 6.05
N GLN A 233 -16.05 1.19 6.77
CA GLN A 233 -14.84 0.47 6.36
C GLN A 233 -15.08 -1.04 6.24
N MET A 234 -15.77 -1.65 7.20
CA MET A 234 -16.12 -3.07 7.14
C MET A 234 -17.05 -3.40 5.97
N ALA A 235 -18.05 -2.55 5.69
CA ALA A 235 -18.94 -2.71 4.56
C ALA A 235 -18.19 -2.64 3.22
N GLN A 236 -17.22 -1.73 3.10
CA GLN A 236 -16.34 -1.63 1.94
C GLN A 236 -15.53 -2.92 1.72
N PHE A 237 -14.93 -3.49 2.77
CA PHE A 237 -14.20 -4.75 2.65
C PHE A 237 -15.13 -5.90 2.27
N ALA A 238 -16.31 -6.00 2.88
CA ALA A 238 -17.29 -7.04 2.55
C ALA A 238 -17.74 -6.96 1.08
N TYR A 239 -18.02 -5.75 0.58
CA TYR A 239 -18.33 -5.55 -0.83
C TYR A 239 -17.17 -5.98 -1.73
N ASN A 240 -15.94 -5.57 -1.42
CA ASN A 240 -14.77 -5.94 -2.23
C ASN A 240 -14.56 -7.45 -2.26
N VAL A 241 -14.75 -8.16 -1.14
CA VAL A 241 -14.71 -9.63 -1.12
C VAL A 241 -15.67 -10.20 -2.16
N VAL A 242 -16.93 -9.77 -2.16
CA VAL A 242 -17.91 -10.22 -3.16
C VAL A 242 -17.48 -9.84 -4.57
N HIS A 243 -17.04 -8.60 -4.80
CA HIS A 243 -16.62 -8.11 -6.11
C HIS A 243 -15.47 -8.92 -6.72
N PHE A 244 -14.44 -9.27 -5.94
CA PHE A 244 -13.29 -10.05 -6.44
C PHE A 244 -13.57 -11.56 -6.57
N PHE A 245 -14.41 -12.13 -5.71
CA PHE A 245 -14.76 -13.56 -5.82
C PHE A 245 -15.88 -13.86 -6.80
N ARG A 246 -16.73 -12.89 -7.13
CA ARG A 246 -17.85 -13.08 -8.06
C ARG A 246 -17.42 -13.61 -9.45
N PRO A 247 -16.43 -13.04 -10.16
CA PRO A 247 -15.94 -13.62 -11.42
C PRO A 247 -15.47 -15.07 -11.27
N ILE A 248 -14.77 -15.37 -10.16
CA ILE A 248 -14.18 -16.68 -9.88
C ILE A 248 -15.27 -17.73 -9.68
N VAL A 249 -16.29 -17.41 -8.86
CA VAL A 249 -17.41 -18.31 -8.55
C VAL A 249 -18.30 -18.54 -9.77
N LEU A 250 -18.54 -17.49 -10.57
CA LEU A 250 -19.36 -17.59 -11.78
C LEU A 250 -18.62 -18.20 -12.99
N GLY A 251 -17.31 -18.44 -12.87
CA GLY A 251 -16.50 -18.96 -13.98
C GLY A 251 -16.37 -17.99 -15.16
N VAL A 252 -16.60 -16.69 -14.94
CA VAL A 252 -16.52 -15.67 -15.99
C VAL A 252 -15.07 -15.23 -16.16
N ASP A 253 -14.56 -15.36 -17.38
CA ASP A 253 -13.21 -14.93 -17.74
C ASP A 253 -13.25 -13.64 -18.55
N CYS A 254 -12.72 -12.55 -18.00
CA CYS A 254 -12.53 -11.28 -18.70
C CYS A 254 -11.06 -10.97 -18.99
N GLY A 255 -10.17 -11.96 -18.91
CA GLY A 255 -8.73 -11.78 -19.14
C GLY A 255 -7.99 -11.06 -18.01
N TYR A 256 -8.67 -10.75 -16.89
CA TYR A 256 -8.02 -10.21 -15.71
C TYR A 256 -7.29 -11.33 -14.93
N PRO A 257 -6.05 -11.14 -14.46
CA PRO A 257 -5.29 -12.23 -13.84
C PRO A 257 -5.98 -12.80 -12.59
N ARG A 258 -6.35 -14.09 -12.63
CA ARG A 258 -7.04 -14.78 -11.52
C ARG A 258 -6.23 -14.76 -10.22
N ALA A 259 -4.91 -14.86 -10.31
CA ALA A 259 -4.01 -14.78 -9.16
C ALA A 259 -4.16 -13.44 -8.40
N VAL A 260 -4.35 -12.34 -9.13
CA VAL A 260 -4.53 -11.00 -8.55
C VAL A 260 -5.91 -10.90 -7.90
N MET A 261 -6.95 -11.45 -8.53
CA MET A 261 -8.29 -11.49 -7.93
C MET A 261 -8.30 -12.28 -6.62
N TRP A 262 -7.62 -13.43 -6.58
CA TRP A 262 -7.43 -14.20 -5.34
C TRP A 262 -6.66 -13.42 -4.28
N PHE A 263 -5.52 -12.83 -4.65
CA PHE A 263 -4.71 -12.05 -3.71
C PHE A 263 -5.51 -10.89 -3.11
N VAL A 264 -6.16 -10.07 -3.94
CA VAL A 264 -6.93 -8.92 -3.47
C VAL A 264 -8.18 -9.35 -2.70
N GLY A 265 -8.88 -10.41 -3.14
CA GLY A 265 -10.01 -10.98 -2.42
C GLY A 265 -9.62 -11.47 -1.02
N MET A 266 -8.56 -12.26 -0.92
CA MET A 266 -8.03 -12.75 0.37
C MET A 266 -7.54 -11.61 1.26
N GLN A 267 -6.89 -10.58 0.68
CA GLN A 267 -6.48 -9.40 1.42
C GLN A 267 -7.70 -8.68 2.03
N ASN A 268 -8.80 -8.54 1.30
CA ASN A 268 -10.02 -7.91 1.84
C ASN A 268 -10.67 -8.79 2.93
N ILE A 269 -10.63 -10.12 2.82
CA ILE A 269 -11.06 -11.02 3.92
C ILE A 269 -10.21 -10.77 5.16
N PHE A 270 -8.88 -10.74 5.02
CA PHE A 270 -7.97 -10.50 6.12
C PHE A 270 -8.26 -9.15 6.81
N MET A 271 -8.42 -8.09 6.02
CA MET A 271 -8.78 -6.76 6.54
C MET A 271 -10.14 -6.76 7.25
N LEU A 272 -11.16 -7.42 6.68
CA LEU A 272 -12.47 -7.55 7.30
C LEU A 272 -12.40 -8.25 8.66
N LEU A 273 -11.63 -9.33 8.78
CA LEU A 273 -11.44 -10.06 10.04
C LEU A 273 -10.75 -9.20 11.10
N MET A 274 -9.68 -8.49 10.72
CA MET A 274 -8.97 -7.61 11.66
C MET A 274 -9.83 -6.44 12.14
N PHE A 275 -10.58 -5.81 11.23
CA PHE A 275 -11.51 -4.73 11.60
C PHE A 275 -12.68 -5.24 12.43
N SER A 276 -13.17 -6.46 12.18
CA SER A 276 -14.19 -7.11 13.00
C SER A 276 -13.69 -7.37 14.42
N ASP A 277 -12.46 -7.83 14.57
CA ASP A 277 -11.84 -8.03 15.89
C ASP A 277 -11.61 -6.70 16.62
N PHE A 278 -11.11 -5.68 15.92
CA PHE A 278 -11.00 -4.31 16.46
C PHE A 278 -12.37 -3.80 16.94
N TYR A 279 -13.40 -3.91 16.11
CA TYR A 279 -14.75 -3.46 16.42
C TYR A 279 -15.31 -4.19 17.66
N ARG A 280 -15.14 -5.50 17.72
CA ARG A 280 -15.56 -6.32 18.86
C ARG A 280 -14.86 -5.90 20.16
N ARG A 281 -13.54 -5.69 20.12
CA ARG A 281 -12.77 -5.26 21.30
C ARG A 281 -13.11 -3.84 21.74
N ALA A 282 -13.25 -2.92 20.79
CA ALA A 282 -13.47 -1.51 21.06
C ALA A 282 -14.91 -1.18 21.50
N TYR A 283 -15.92 -1.89 20.97
CA TYR A 283 -17.33 -1.51 21.15
C TYR A 283 -18.18 -2.58 21.84
N LEU A 284 -17.89 -3.87 21.65
CA LEU A 284 -18.75 -4.95 22.19
C LEU A 284 -18.25 -5.50 23.53
N ARG A 285 -16.95 -5.65 23.73
CA ARG A 285 -16.39 -6.32 24.91
C ARG A 285 -16.15 -5.39 26.11
N ASN A 286 -16.05 -4.08 25.91
CA ASN A 286 -15.84 -3.08 26.98
C ASN A 286 -16.81 -1.88 26.86
N PRO A 287 -18.09 -2.02 27.27
CA PRO A 287 -19.07 -0.92 27.20
C PRO A 287 -18.63 0.33 27.97
N LYS A 288 -17.90 0.16 29.08
CA LYS A 288 -17.38 1.27 29.92
C LYS A 288 -16.19 2.02 29.29
N ALA A 289 -15.41 1.38 28.40
CA ALA A 289 -14.34 2.04 27.65
C ALA A 289 -14.88 2.73 26.38
N ALA A 290 -15.97 2.20 25.79
CA ALA A 290 -16.67 2.84 24.68
C ALA A 290 -17.29 4.19 25.08
N ALA A 291 -17.74 4.33 26.33
CA ALA A 291 -18.22 5.60 26.88
C ALA A 291 -17.11 6.67 27.08
N HIS A 292 -15.84 6.26 27.25
CA HIS A 292 -14.69 7.15 27.40
C HIS A 292 -13.84 7.33 26.12
N ALA A 293 -14.04 6.48 25.12
CA ALA A 293 -13.43 6.58 23.79
C ALA A 293 -14.26 7.43 22.80
N ASN A 294 -15.42 7.91 23.26
CA ASN A 294 -16.26 8.91 22.63
C ASN A 294 -15.73 10.30 22.97
#